data_AF-A0A379AIG3-F1
#
_entry.id   AF-A0A379AIG3-F1
#
_cell.length_a   1.000
_cell.length_b   1.000
_cell.length_c   1.000
_cell.angle_alpha   90.00
_cell.angle_beta   90.00
_cell.angle_gamma   90.00
#
_symmetry.space_group_name_H-M   'P 1'
#
loop_
_entity.id
_entity.type
_entity.pdbx_description
1 polymer ?
#
loop_
_entity_poly.entity_id
_entity_poly.type
_entity_poly.pdbx_seq_one_letter_code
_entity_poly.pdbx_strand_id
1 'polypeptide(L)'
;MGSSLSLLLGLRFSRGRRRGGMVSLISVISTIGIALGVAVLIIGLSAMNGFERELNNRILAVVPHGEIEAVNQPFQHWQSMIAPIEKVPGIAAAAPYVNFTGLIESGARLEALQVKGVDPVQEPRLSALPQFVADNGWSSFAAGKQQIILGGGIAKSLNVKQGGWITIMIPQQRW
;
A
#
# COMPACT_ATOMS: atom_id res chain seq x y z
N MET A 1 15.35 10.69 -47.38
CA MET A 1 15.75 10.51 -45.96
C MET A 1 16.86 9.47 -45.93
N GLY A 2 18.09 9.91 -46.20
CA GLY A 2 19.24 9.00 -46.27
C GLY A 2 19.66 8.62 -44.86
N SER A 3 19.65 7.32 -44.55
CA SER A 3 20.36 6.79 -43.38
C SER A 3 21.77 7.36 -43.37
N SER A 4 22.14 8.07 -42.29
CA SER A 4 23.41 8.78 -42.19
C SER A 4 24.56 7.84 -42.59
N LEU A 5 25.34 8.24 -43.59
CA LEU A 5 26.43 7.43 -44.16
C LEU A 5 27.39 6.95 -43.07
N SER A 6 27.58 7.72 -42.00
CA SER A 6 28.38 7.35 -40.84
C SER A 6 27.82 6.16 -40.05
N LEU A 7 26.50 5.99 -39.98
CA LEU A 7 25.85 4.86 -39.31
C LEU A 7 25.99 3.57 -40.15
N LEU A 8 25.83 3.68 -41.47
CA LEU A 8 26.05 2.56 -42.41
C LEU A 8 27.52 2.13 -42.44
N LEU A 9 28.45 3.09 -42.43
CA LEU A 9 29.89 2.81 -42.34
C LEU A 9 30.21 2.18 -40.99
N GLY A 10 29.72 2.73 -39.87
CA GLY A 10 29.92 2.18 -38.53
C GLY A 10 29.43 0.73 -38.38
N LEU A 11 28.21 0.43 -38.84
CA LEU A 11 27.66 -0.93 -38.85
C LEU A 11 28.47 -1.88 -39.73
N ARG A 12 28.93 -1.43 -40.90
CA ARG A 12 29.77 -2.23 -41.80
C ARG A 12 31.14 -2.51 -41.21
N PHE A 13 31.73 -1.57 -40.48
CA PHE A 13 32.99 -1.77 -39.76
C PHE A 13 32.83 -2.69 -38.55
N SER A 14 31.75 -2.53 -37.77
CA SER A 14 31.41 -3.40 -36.64
C SER A 14 31.14 -4.85 -37.07
N ARG A 15 30.43 -5.04 -38.19
CA ARG A 15 30.12 -6.36 -38.77
C ARG A 15 31.23 -6.90 -39.70
N GLY A 16 32.24 -6.08 -39.97
CA GLY A 16 33.32 -6.32 -40.93
C GLY A 16 34.36 -7.31 -40.42
N ARG A 17 34.05 -8.60 -40.57
CA ARG A 17 34.81 -9.78 -40.13
C ARG A 17 36.16 -10.01 -40.88
N ARG A 18 36.92 -8.96 -41.22
CA ARG A 18 38.09 -9.03 -42.13
C ARG A 18 39.47 -8.75 -41.54
N ARG A 19 39.65 -8.72 -40.21
CA ARG A 19 40.99 -8.70 -39.60
C ARG A 19 41.03 -9.56 -38.33
N GLY A 20 41.72 -10.71 -38.41
CA GLY A 20 42.18 -11.55 -37.30
C GLY A 20 41.12 -12.15 -36.38
N GLY A 21 41.09 -13.48 -36.22
CA GLY A 21 40.15 -14.17 -35.32
C GLY A 21 40.14 -13.63 -33.88
N MET A 22 41.29 -13.19 -33.37
CA MET A 22 41.43 -12.60 -32.02
C MET A 22 40.66 -11.28 -31.86
N VAL A 23 40.68 -10.38 -32.85
CA VAL A 23 40.00 -9.08 -32.75
C VAL A 23 38.47 -9.25 -32.78
N SER A 24 37.99 -10.18 -33.60
CA SER A 24 36.56 -10.53 -33.63
C SER A 24 36.08 -11.15 -32.31
N LEU A 25 36.92 -11.96 -31.64
CA LEU A 25 36.57 -12.57 -30.36
C LEU A 25 36.45 -11.51 -29.25
N ILE A 26 37.42 -10.59 -29.16
CA ILE A 26 37.41 -9.50 -28.17
C ILE A 26 36.18 -8.62 -28.34
N SER A 27 35.82 -8.27 -29.58
CA SER A 27 34.64 -7.43 -29.86
C SER A 27 33.33 -8.10 -29.45
N VAL A 28 33.18 -9.41 -29.67
CA VAL A 28 31.98 -10.16 -29.27
C VAL A 28 31.88 -10.24 -27.74
N ILE A 29 32.97 -10.62 -27.07
CA ILE A 29 32.98 -10.74 -25.60
C ILE A 29 32.72 -9.39 -24.95
N SER A 30 33.34 -8.30 -25.44
CA SER A 30 33.12 -6.95 -24.94
C SER A 30 31.67 -6.49 -25.11
N THR A 31 31.08 -6.73 -26.28
CA THR A 31 29.66 -6.38 -26.54
C THR A 31 28.72 -7.15 -25.61
N ILE A 32 28.96 -8.46 -25.40
CA ILE A 32 28.17 -9.28 -24.48
C ILE A 32 28.35 -8.81 -23.04
N GLY A 33 29.57 -8.48 -22.62
CA GLY A 33 29.86 -7.97 -21.27
C GLY A 33 29.15 -6.65 -20.99
N ILE A 34 29.18 -5.70 -21.93
CA ILE A 34 28.45 -4.43 -21.81
C ILE A 34 26.95 -4.68 -21.80
N ALA A 35 26.43 -5.52 -22.69
CA ALA A 35 25.01 -5.84 -22.74
C ALA A 35 24.52 -6.48 -21.43
N LEU A 36 25.28 -7.42 -20.87
CA LEU A 36 24.96 -8.04 -19.57
C LEU A 36 25.04 -7.03 -18.43
N GLY A 37 26.07 -6.19 -18.37
CA GLY A 37 26.21 -5.15 -17.34
C GLY A 37 25.04 -4.17 -17.35
N VAL A 38 24.65 -3.69 -18.53
CA VAL A 38 23.50 -2.80 -18.69
C VAL A 38 22.19 -3.52 -18.34
N ALA A 39 22.01 -4.78 -18.75
CA ALA A 39 20.83 -5.56 -18.42
C ALA A 39 20.65 -5.74 -16.92
N VAL A 40 21.73 -6.06 -16.19
CA VAL A 40 21.70 -6.20 -14.73
C VAL A 40 21.30 -4.88 -14.05
N LEU A 41 21.85 -3.75 -14.50
CA LEU A 41 21.49 -2.44 -13.96
C LEU A 41 20.02 -2.09 -14.21
N ILE A 42 19.51 -2.34 -15.43
CA ILE A 42 18.10 -2.09 -15.78
C ILE A 42 17.18 -2.96 -14.94
N ILE A 43 17.46 -4.26 -14.83
CA ILE A 43 16.64 -5.19 -14.05
C ILE A 43 16.65 -4.81 -12.56
N GLY A 44 17.81 -4.47 -12.01
CA GLY A 44 17.94 -4.06 -10.61
C GLY A 44 17.13 -2.79 -10.30
N LEU A 45 17.26 -1.76 -11.14
CA LEU A 45 16.48 -0.53 -10.98
C LEU A 45 14.98 -0.78 -11.21
N SER A 46 14.61 -1.61 -12.18
CA SER A 46 13.21 -1.95 -12.43
C SER A 46 12.58 -2.70 -11.26
N ALA A 47 13.32 -3.61 -10.63
CA ALA A 47 12.86 -4.33 -9.46
C ALA A 47 12.68 -3.38 -8.26
N MET A 48 13.66 -2.50 -8.03
CA MET A 48 13.58 -1.50 -6.95
C MET A 48 12.41 -0.54 -7.17
N ASN A 49 12.28 0.04 -8.37
CA ASN A 49 11.21 0.98 -8.70
C ASN A 49 9.82 0.30 -8.62
N GLY A 50 9.72 -0.96 -9.09
CA GLY A 50 8.50 -1.74 -8.98
C GLY A 50 8.11 -2.03 -7.53
N PHE A 51 9.09 -2.37 -6.70
CA PHE A 51 8.88 -2.59 -5.27
C PHE A 51 8.48 -1.31 -4.54
N GLU A 52 9.17 -0.19 -4.78
CA GLU A 52 8.82 1.11 -4.20
C GLU A 52 7.41 1.53 -4.57
N ARG A 53 7.01 1.33 -5.84
CA ARG A 53 5.64 1.60 -6.30
C ARG A 53 4.62 0.73 -5.58
N GLU A 54 4.90 -0.56 -5.43
CA GLU A 54 4.01 -1.49 -4.75
C GLU A 54 3.89 -1.18 -3.25
N LEU A 55 5.01 -0.82 -2.61
CA LEU A 55 5.05 -0.42 -1.21
C LEU A 55 4.25 0.86 -0.96
N ASN A 56 4.47 1.89 -1.78
CA ASN A 56 3.76 3.16 -1.69
C ASN A 56 2.25 2.98 -1.90
N ASN A 57 1.86 2.20 -2.91
CA ASN A 57 0.45 1.99 -3.24
C ASN A 57 -0.29 1.13 -2.20
N ARG A 58 0.38 0.18 -1.55
CA ARG A 58 -0.27 -0.74 -0.60
C ARG A 58 -0.22 -0.30 0.85
N ILE A 59 0.85 0.37 1.29
CA ILE A 59 1.08 0.63 2.72
C ILE A 59 0.81 2.10 3.08
N LEU A 60 1.25 3.05 2.25
CA LEU A 60 1.16 4.49 2.59
C LEU A 60 -0.21 5.12 2.28
N ALA A 61 -1.08 4.44 1.54
CA ALA A 61 -2.40 4.95 1.19
C ALA A 61 -3.47 4.70 2.28
N VAL A 62 -3.19 3.82 3.25
CA VAL A 62 -4.20 3.29 4.19
C VAL A 62 -4.09 3.92 5.58
N VAL A 63 -2.95 4.54 5.91
CA VAL A 63 -2.70 5.16 7.22
C VAL A 63 -2.81 6.68 7.09
N PRO A 64 -3.58 7.36 7.96
CA PRO A 64 -3.62 8.82 7.96
C PRO A 64 -2.23 9.39 8.25
N HIS A 65 -1.88 10.51 7.60
CA HIS A 65 -0.57 11.15 7.74
C HIS A 65 -0.28 11.69 9.16
N GLY A 66 -1.31 11.81 10.00
CA GLY A 66 -1.17 12.23 11.39
C GLY A 66 -2.42 11.87 12.20
N GLU A 67 -2.22 11.64 13.49
CA GLU A 67 -3.27 11.38 14.47
C GLU A 67 -3.13 12.40 15.61
N ILE A 68 -4.27 12.88 16.13
CA ILE A 68 -4.31 13.80 17.26
C ILE A 68 -4.98 13.08 18.42
N GLU A 69 -4.20 12.82 19.46
CA GLU A 69 -4.68 12.15 20.67
C GLU A 69 -4.70 13.14 21.84
N ALA A 70 -5.73 13.06 22.68
CA ALA A 70 -5.72 13.79 23.93
C ALA A 70 -4.72 13.15 24.89
N VAL A 71 -3.99 14.01 25.61
CA VAL A 71 -3.14 13.60 26.73
C VAL A 71 -3.96 12.87 27.80
N ASN A 72 -5.18 13.37 28.06
CA ASN A 72 -6.14 12.75 28.99
C ASN A 72 -7.38 12.32 28.20
N GLN A 73 -7.66 11.01 28.17
CA GLN A 73 -8.89 10.49 27.59
C GLN A 73 -10.04 10.52 28.63
N PRO A 74 -11.31 10.69 28.20
CA PRO A 74 -11.78 10.84 26.83
C PRO A 74 -11.60 12.26 26.26
N PHE A 75 -11.43 12.34 24.94
CA PHE A 75 -11.36 13.60 24.21
C PHE A 75 -12.74 14.30 24.20
N GLN A 76 -12.96 15.23 25.12
CA GLN A 76 -14.21 15.98 25.18
C GLN A 76 -14.24 17.08 24.10
N HIS A 77 -15.43 17.35 23.53
CA HIS A 77 -15.66 18.42 22.54
C HIS A 77 -14.83 18.30 21.24
N TRP A 78 -14.53 17.08 20.79
CA TRP A 78 -13.81 16.85 19.52
C TRP A 78 -14.53 17.45 18.30
N GLN A 79 -15.87 17.51 18.32
CA GLN A 79 -16.69 18.00 17.20
C GLN A 79 -16.35 19.46 16.85
N SER A 80 -16.13 20.30 17.85
CA SER A 80 -15.80 21.72 17.64
C SER A 80 -14.38 21.95 17.09
N MET A 81 -13.51 20.95 17.17
CA MET A 81 -12.11 21.07 16.78
C MET A 81 -11.85 20.66 15.33
N ILE A 82 -12.73 19.85 14.72
CA ILE A 82 -12.58 19.40 13.33
C ILE A 82 -12.54 20.59 12.36
N ALA A 83 -13.50 21.52 12.47
CA ALA A 83 -13.61 22.65 11.53
C ALA A 83 -12.40 23.61 11.56
N PRO A 84 -11.83 23.96 12.72
CA PRO A 84 -10.55 24.67 12.79
C PRO A 84 -9.37 23.90 12.20
N ILE A 85 -9.29 22.58 12.45
CA ILE A 85 -8.20 21.73 11.96
C ILE A 85 -8.23 21.65 10.42
N GLU A 86 -9.39 21.41 9.82
CA GLU A 86 -9.53 21.36 8.35
C GLU A 86 -9.17 22.68 7.64
N LYS A 87 -9.13 23.81 8.36
CA LYS A 87 -8.72 25.11 7.80
C LYS A 87 -7.20 25.33 7.79
N VAL A 88 -6.42 24.48 8.44
CA VAL A 88 -4.96 24.60 8.48
C VAL A 88 -4.38 24.27 7.10
N PRO A 89 -3.52 25.14 6.51
CA PRO A 89 -2.89 24.87 5.22
C PRO A 89 -2.14 23.54 5.22
N GLY A 90 -2.44 22.67 4.25
CA GLY A 90 -1.83 21.35 4.10
C GLY A 90 -2.66 20.19 4.68
N ILE A 91 -3.75 20.45 5.39
CA ILE A 91 -4.68 19.40 5.85
C ILE A 91 -5.73 19.13 4.78
N ALA A 92 -5.81 17.89 4.29
CA ALA A 92 -6.77 17.50 3.26
C ALA A 92 -8.18 17.19 3.84
N ALA A 93 -8.22 16.49 4.97
CA ALA A 93 -9.46 16.13 5.67
C ALA A 93 -9.15 15.73 7.12
N ALA A 94 -10.14 15.87 8.01
CA ALA A 94 -10.06 15.36 9.38
C ALA A 94 -11.35 14.59 9.74
N ALA A 95 -11.20 13.52 10.53
CA ALA A 95 -12.31 12.70 11.00
C ALA A 95 -12.01 12.14 12.38
N PRO A 96 -13.05 11.91 13.21
CA PRO A 96 -12.88 11.28 14.50
C PRO A 96 -12.59 9.78 14.33
N TYR A 97 -11.79 9.23 15.23
CA TYR A 97 -11.58 7.79 15.35
C TYR A 97 -11.57 7.36 16.82
N VAL A 98 -11.81 6.08 17.06
CA VAL A 98 -11.66 5.46 18.39
C VAL A 98 -10.86 4.17 18.20
N ASN A 99 -9.75 4.02 18.92
CA ASN A 99 -8.96 2.81 18.91
C ASN A 99 -9.06 2.10 20.26
N PHE A 100 -9.29 0.79 20.25
CA PHE A 100 -9.23 -0.04 21.45
C PHE A 100 -8.81 -1.47 21.10
N THR A 101 -8.24 -2.16 22.07
CA THR A 101 -7.88 -3.58 21.93
C THR A 101 -9.02 -4.43 22.49
N GLY A 102 -9.36 -5.52 21.78
CA GLY A 102 -10.35 -6.49 22.22
C GLY A 102 -9.95 -7.91 21.86
N LEU A 103 -10.75 -8.87 22.31
CA LEU A 103 -10.67 -10.25 21.87
C LEU A 103 -11.85 -10.53 20.94
N ILE A 104 -11.61 -11.27 19.87
CA ILE A 104 -12.65 -11.76 18.97
C ILE A 104 -12.74 -13.26 19.09
N GLU A 105 -13.97 -13.76 19.09
CA GLU A 105 -14.27 -15.18 19.16
C GLU A 105 -15.20 -15.57 18.01
N SER A 106 -14.90 -16.73 17.42
CA SER A 106 -15.81 -17.43 16.52
C SER A 106 -15.72 -18.93 16.79
N GLY A 107 -16.75 -19.48 17.44
CA GLY A 107 -16.78 -20.89 17.85
C GLY A 107 -15.68 -21.19 18.86
N ALA A 108 -14.69 -22.00 18.48
CA ALA A 108 -13.57 -22.41 19.36
C ALA A 108 -12.28 -21.58 19.15
N ARG A 109 -12.30 -20.56 18.28
CA ARG A 109 -11.12 -19.76 17.94
C ARG A 109 -11.24 -18.39 18.57
N LEU A 110 -10.19 -17.99 19.28
CA LEU A 110 -10.07 -16.72 19.98
C LEU A 110 -8.79 -16.01 19.52
N GLU A 111 -8.89 -14.73 19.16
CA GLU A 111 -7.75 -13.92 18.73
C GLU A 111 -7.80 -12.54 19.39
N ALA A 112 -6.65 -11.95 19.66
CA ALA A 112 -6.56 -10.56 20.07
C ALA A 112 -6.52 -9.66 18.83
N LEU A 113 -7.24 -8.55 18.87
CA LEU A 113 -7.25 -7.58 17.78
C LEU A 113 -7.34 -6.15 18.29
N GLN A 114 -6.92 -5.23 17.43
CA GLN A 114 -7.17 -3.80 17.59
C GLN A 114 -8.39 -3.43 16.75
N VAL A 115 -9.40 -2.82 17.38
CA VAL A 115 -10.57 -2.26 16.70
C VAL A 115 -10.32 -0.77 16.50
N LYS A 116 -10.53 -0.31 15.26
CA LYS A 116 -10.60 1.10 14.90
C LYS A 116 -12.04 1.44 14.51
N GLY A 117 -12.71 2.23 15.35
CA GLY A 117 -13.99 2.84 15.04
C GLY A 117 -13.78 4.10 14.19
N VAL A 118 -14.48 4.18 13.06
CA VAL A 118 -14.39 5.28 12.09
C VAL A 118 -15.76 5.73 11.66
N ASP A 119 -15.86 6.95 11.14
CA ASP A 119 -17.06 7.43 10.45
C ASP A 119 -17.04 6.93 8.98
N PRO A 120 -17.99 6.06 8.56
CA PRO A 120 -18.01 5.48 7.22
C PRO A 120 -18.11 6.51 6.09
N VAL A 121 -18.70 7.67 6.38
CA VAL A 121 -18.93 8.75 5.41
C VAL A 121 -17.67 9.60 5.26
N GLN A 122 -16.91 9.78 6.33
CA GLN A 122 -15.73 10.64 6.34
C GLN A 122 -14.44 9.91 5.95
N GLU A 123 -14.32 8.63 6.27
CA GLU A 123 -13.11 7.83 6.02
C GLU A 123 -12.61 7.85 4.57
N PRO A 124 -13.46 7.81 3.51
CA PRO A 124 -12.98 7.88 2.13
C PRO A 124 -12.24 9.18 1.78
N ARG A 125 -12.42 10.24 2.58
CA ARG A 125 -11.69 11.51 2.40
C ARG A 125 -10.31 11.48 3.06
N LEU A 126 -10.08 10.54 3.98
CA LEU A 126 -8.86 10.44 4.78
C LEU A 126 -7.94 9.30 4.33
N SER A 127 -8.49 8.15 3.97
CA SER A 127 -7.73 6.96 3.64
C SER A 127 -8.28 6.24 2.40
N ALA A 128 -7.40 5.52 1.72
CA ALA A 128 -7.79 4.61 0.65
C ALA A 128 -8.38 3.29 1.18
N LEU A 129 -8.55 3.12 2.50
CA LEU A 129 -9.05 1.90 3.14
C LEU A 129 -10.33 1.36 2.49
N PRO A 130 -11.35 2.18 2.17
CA PRO A 130 -12.58 1.71 1.52
C PRO A 130 -12.34 0.95 0.21
N GLN A 131 -11.26 1.29 -0.52
CA GLN A 131 -10.90 0.70 -1.81
C GLN A 131 -10.32 -0.71 -1.67
N PHE A 132 -9.78 -1.05 -0.49
CA PHE A 132 -9.17 -2.35 -0.20
C PHE A 132 -10.16 -3.34 0.44
N VAL A 133 -11.40 -2.92 0.71
CA VAL A 133 -12.43 -3.80 1.25
C VAL A 133 -13.02 -4.65 0.13
N ALA A 134 -12.93 -5.97 0.30
CA ALA A 134 -13.46 -6.94 -0.66
C ALA A 134 -14.98 -6.79 -0.87
N ASP A 135 -15.44 -7.20 -2.04
CA ASP A 135 -16.87 -7.34 -2.39
C ASP A 135 -17.71 -6.07 -2.19
N ASN A 136 -17.06 -4.90 -2.32
CA ASN A 136 -17.68 -3.59 -2.08
C ASN A 136 -18.29 -3.47 -0.66
N GLY A 137 -17.76 -4.23 0.31
CA GLY A 137 -18.30 -4.35 1.65
C GLY A 137 -18.44 -2.99 2.37
N TRP A 138 -17.56 -2.03 2.04
CA TRP A 138 -17.63 -0.66 2.56
C TRP A 138 -18.96 0.04 2.25
N SER A 139 -19.50 -0.14 1.03
CA SER A 139 -20.76 0.50 0.64
C SER A 139 -21.96 0.04 1.47
N SER A 140 -21.89 -1.19 1.99
CA SER A 140 -22.92 -1.77 2.85
C SER A 140 -22.72 -1.51 4.34
N PHE A 141 -21.57 -0.93 4.70
CA PHE A 141 -21.16 -0.68 6.08
C PHE A 141 -21.80 0.60 6.60
N ALA A 142 -22.70 0.45 7.57
CA ALA A 142 -23.44 1.57 8.15
C ALA A 142 -23.41 1.53 9.68
N ALA A 143 -23.34 2.72 10.27
CA ALA A 143 -23.41 2.89 11.72
C ALA A 143 -24.72 2.29 12.29
N GLY A 144 -24.64 1.69 13.48
CA GLY A 144 -25.80 1.14 14.19
C GLY A 144 -26.28 -0.24 13.73
N LYS A 145 -25.71 -0.81 12.65
CA LYS A 145 -26.10 -2.15 12.15
C LYS A 145 -25.32 -3.32 12.75
N GLN A 146 -24.51 -3.08 13.80
CA GLN A 146 -23.64 -4.09 14.42
C GLN A 146 -22.77 -4.86 13.41
N GLN A 147 -22.26 -4.14 12.41
CA GLN A 147 -21.38 -4.69 11.39
C GLN A 147 -19.92 -4.45 11.79
N ILE A 148 -19.02 -5.30 11.32
CA ILE A 148 -17.57 -5.10 11.40
C ILE A 148 -16.93 -5.46 10.07
N ILE A 149 -15.86 -4.76 9.72
CA ILE A 149 -14.97 -5.13 8.61
C ILE A 149 -13.75 -5.78 9.24
N LEU A 150 -13.48 -7.04 8.86
CA LEU A 150 -12.37 -7.82 9.39
C LEU A 150 -11.20 -7.80 8.40
N GLY A 151 -9.99 -7.62 8.92
CA GLY A 151 -8.77 -7.83 8.14
C GLY A 151 -8.68 -9.28 7.66
N GLY A 152 -8.25 -9.50 6.42
CA GLY A 152 -8.22 -10.83 5.80
C GLY A 152 -7.41 -11.88 6.59
N GLY A 153 -6.36 -11.46 7.31
CA GLY A 153 -5.59 -12.34 8.19
C GLY A 153 -6.41 -12.87 9.37
N ILE A 154 -7.15 -11.99 10.06
CA ILE A 154 -8.04 -12.35 11.17
C ILE A 154 -9.20 -13.21 10.66
N ALA A 155 -9.82 -12.82 9.54
CA ALA A 155 -10.90 -13.59 8.93
C ALA A 155 -10.47 -15.03 8.61
N LYS A 156 -9.24 -15.21 8.10
CA LYS A 156 -8.65 -16.53 7.81
C LYS A 156 -8.30 -17.30 9.09
N SER A 157 -7.73 -16.64 10.11
CA SER A 157 -7.41 -17.29 11.39
C SER A 157 -8.68 -17.80 12.10
N LEU A 158 -9.75 -17.01 12.09
CA LEU A 158 -11.03 -17.39 12.68
C LEU A 158 -11.87 -18.32 11.80
N ASN A 159 -11.47 -18.51 10.53
CA ASN A 159 -12.22 -19.26 9.52
C ASN A 159 -13.68 -18.78 9.37
N VAL A 160 -13.86 -17.46 9.35
CA VAL A 160 -15.15 -16.80 9.18
C VAL A 160 -15.34 -16.34 7.74
N LYS A 161 -16.58 -16.35 7.28
CA LYS A 161 -17.00 -15.82 5.98
C LYS A 161 -17.90 -14.60 6.19
N GLN A 162 -18.04 -13.78 5.15
CA GLN A 162 -18.97 -12.66 5.16
C GLN A 162 -20.38 -13.12 5.54
N GLY A 163 -21.05 -12.37 6.43
CA GLY A 163 -22.36 -12.73 6.98
C GLY A 163 -22.32 -13.69 8.18
N GLY A 164 -21.14 -14.16 8.58
CA GLY A 164 -20.96 -14.93 9.81
C GLY A 164 -21.08 -14.06 11.07
N TRP A 165 -21.55 -14.69 12.16
CA TRP A 165 -21.59 -14.05 13.47
C TRP A 165 -20.26 -14.26 14.21
N ILE A 166 -19.85 -13.23 14.93
CA ILE A 166 -18.66 -13.21 15.78
C ILE A 166 -19.02 -12.53 17.10
N THR A 167 -18.25 -12.83 18.13
CA THR A 167 -18.36 -12.14 19.43
C THR A 167 -17.10 -11.33 19.65
N ILE A 168 -17.24 -10.07 20.03
CA ILE A 168 -16.11 -9.23 20.42
C ILE A 168 -16.22 -8.97 21.92
N MET A 169 -15.20 -9.37 22.65
CA MET A 169 -15.03 -9.07 24.06
C MET A 169 -14.15 -7.84 24.19
N ILE A 170 -14.76 -6.76 24.65
CA ILE A 170 -14.07 -5.49 24.87
C ILE A 170 -13.74 -5.42 26.37
N PRO A 171 -12.45 -5.42 26.75
CA PRO A 171 -12.09 -5.22 28.15
C PRO A 171 -12.62 -3.86 28.58
N GLN A 172 -13.42 -3.83 29.65
CA GLN A 172 -13.85 -2.57 30.25
C GLN A 172 -12.63 -1.87 30.82
N GLN A 173 -12.06 -0.92 30.07
CA GLN A 173 -11.18 0.07 30.66
C GLN A 173 -12.04 0.95 31.56
N ARG A 174 -11.82 0.85 32.88
CA ARG A 174 -12.34 1.82 33.84
C ARG A 174 -11.73 3.17 33.47
N TRP A 175 -12.55 4.06 32.90
CA TRP A 175 -12.25 5.48 32.74
C TRP A 175 -12.61 6.21 34.04
#